data_AF-A0A2E2AEJ6-F1
#
_entry.id   AF-A0A2E2AEJ6-F1
#
_cell.length_a   1.000
_cell.length_b   1.000
_cell.length_c   1.000
_cell.angle_alpha   90.00
_cell.angle_beta   90.00
_cell.angle_gamma   90.00
#
_symmetry.space_group_name_H-M   'P 1'
#
loop_
_entity.id
_entity.type
_entity.pdbx_description
1 polymer ?
#
loop_
_entity_poly.entity_id
_entity_poly.type
_entity_poly.pdbx_seq_one_letter_code
_entity_poly.pdbx_strand_id
1 'polypeptide(L)'
;MEMQRTGECHHCGECCKTVNMTVVRDITIQQHGSLKELELYLSYRGIRVVGSDKNRNQLYYSMDVRCSELTTDNKCLAHDSPRKPFICHRFPSSKEDIEDILECGYNFHRST
;
A
#
# COMPACT_ATOMS: atom_id res chain seq x y z
N MET A 1 -1.28 10.30 -20.91
CA MET A 1 -0.70 11.56 -20.40
C MET A 1 0.15 11.18 -19.21
N GLU A 2 1.47 11.27 -19.32
CA GLU A 2 2.40 10.79 -18.30
C GLU A 2 2.52 11.85 -17.19
N MET A 3 2.51 11.42 -15.93
CA MET A 3 2.61 12.29 -14.76
C MET A 3 3.95 12.01 -14.08
N GLN A 4 4.78 13.04 -13.92
CA GLN A 4 6.09 12.93 -13.31
C GLN A 4 6.02 13.29 -11.83
N ARG A 5 6.59 12.42 -10.99
CA ARG A 5 6.77 12.66 -9.56
C ARG A 5 7.94 13.61 -9.33
N THR A 6 7.74 14.63 -8.51
CA THR A 6 8.77 15.61 -8.12
C THR A 6 8.71 15.90 -6.62
N GLY A 7 9.85 16.19 -5.98
CA GLY A 7 9.94 16.40 -4.54
C GLY A 7 10.50 15.19 -3.77
N GLU A 8 10.56 15.33 -2.45
CA GLU A 8 11.28 14.43 -1.57
C GLU A 8 10.37 13.35 -0.98
N CYS A 9 10.78 12.08 -1.13
CA CYS A 9 10.04 10.92 -0.58
C CYS A 9 10.14 10.80 0.95
N HIS A 10 10.79 11.76 1.60
CA HIS A 10 11.23 11.70 2.98
C HIS A 10 10.12 12.02 4.00
N HIS A 11 8.88 12.32 3.58
CA HIS A 11 7.82 12.72 4.50
C HIS A 11 6.46 12.02 4.33
N CYS A 12 6.39 10.90 3.59
CA CYS A 12 5.13 10.18 3.44
C CYS A 12 4.88 9.17 4.55
N GLY A 13 3.95 9.48 5.46
CA GLY A 13 3.61 8.65 6.61
C GLY A 13 2.68 7.45 6.32
N GLU A 14 2.07 7.35 5.14
CA GLU A 14 0.99 6.38 4.93
C GLU A 14 1.44 4.91 4.81
N CYS A 15 2.59 4.61 4.19
CA CYS A 15 3.11 3.23 4.23
C CYS A 15 3.46 2.77 5.66
N CYS A 16 3.49 3.69 6.63
CA CYS A 16 3.73 3.41 8.04
C CYS A 16 2.43 3.18 8.82
N LYS A 17 1.26 3.42 8.21
CA LYS A 17 -0.05 3.14 8.82
C LYS A 17 -0.66 1.90 8.19
N THR A 18 -0.68 1.85 6.86
CA THR A 18 -1.36 0.81 6.11
C THR A 18 -0.58 0.48 4.85
N VAL A 19 -0.41 -0.81 4.56
CA VAL A 19 0.19 -1.28 3.30
C VAL A 19 -0.90 -1.82 2.40
N ASN A 20 -1.05 -1.21 1.22
CA ASN A 20 -1.95 -1.66 0.18
C ASN A 20 -1.21 -2.52 -0.85
N MET A 21 -1.83 -3.63 -1.25
CA MET A 21 -1.24 -4.61 -2.17
C MET A 21 -2.26 -5.01 -3.23
N THR A 22 -1.79 -5.23 -4.45
CA THR A 22 -2.62 -5.72 -5.55
C THR A 22 -2.13 -7.10 -5.97
N VAL A 23 -3.04 -8.07 -6.07
CA VAL A 23 -2.74 -9.43 -6.53
C VAL A 23 -3.63 -9.82 -7.70
N VAL A 24 -3.22 -10.87 -8.44
CA VAL A 24 -4.01 -11.40 -9.56
C VAL A 24 -5.19 -12.20 -9.01
N ARG A 25 -6.40 -11.68 -9.23
CA ARG A 25 -7.63 -12.17 -8.59
C ARG A 25 -7.85 -13.67 -8.81
N ASP A 26 -7.90 -14.10 -10.05
CA ASP A 26 -8.35 -15.45 -10.38
C ASP A 26 -7.34 -16.51 -9.93
N ILE A 27 -6.04 -16.24 -10.09
CA ILE A 27 -4.97 -17.11 -9.60
C ILE A 27 -5.05 -17.24 -8.09
N THR A 28 -5.20 -16.12 -7.37
CA THR A 28 -5.24 -16.15 -5.91
C THR A 28 -6.50 -16.82 -5.37
N ILE A 29 -7.67 -16.60 -5.97
CA ILE A 29 -8.90 -17.32 -5.59
C ILE A 29 -8.76 -18.81 -5.86
N GLN A 30 -8.22 -19.20 -7.01
CA GLN A 30 -8.03 -20.61 -7.37
C GLN A 30 -7.13 -21.33 -6.36
N GLN A 31 -6.03 -20.69 -5.92
CA GLN A 31 -5.11 -21.26 -4.94
C GLN A 31 -5.76 -21.53 -3.57
N HIS A 32 -6.81 -20.78 -3.21
CA HIS A 32 -7.50 -20.90 -1.94
C HIS A 32 -8.90 -21.51 -2.04
N GLY A 33 -9.32 -21.94 -3.24
CA GLY A 33 -10.60 -22.58 -3.52
C GLY A 33 -11.80 -21.63 -3.58
N SER A 34 -11.85 -20.59 -2.74
CA SER A 34 -12.89 -19.55 -2.81
C SER A 34 -12.42 -18.22 -2.23
N LEU A 35 -13.13 -17.13 -2.55
CA LEU A 35 -12.88 -15.82 -1.96
C LEU A 35 -13.03 -15.84 -0.42
N LYS A 36 -14.01 -16.59 0.09
CA LYS A 36 -14.27 -16.70 1.53
C LYS A 36 -13.14 -17.40 2.28
N GLU A 37 -12.61 -18.48 1.72
CA GLU A 37 -11.46 -19.19 2.28
C GLU A 37 -10.18 -18.34 2.23
N LEU A 38 -9.99 -17.59 1.15
CA LEU A 38 -8.92 -16.60 1.03
C LEU A 38 -9.03 -15.51 2.11
N GLU A 39 -10.20 -14.90 2.30
CA GLU A 39 -10.44 -13.88 3.32
C GLU A 39 -10.13 -14.42 4.74
N LEU A 40 -10.58 -15.64 5.05
CA LEU A 40 -10.28 -16.29 6.33
C LEU A 40 -8.77 -16.53 6.49
N TYR A 41 -8.11 -17.08 5.47
CA TYR A 41 -6.67 -17.32 5.48
C TYR A 41 -5.85 -16.03 5.70
N LEU A 42 -6.22 -14.94 5.03
CA LEU A 42 -5.57 -13.63 5.16
C LEU A 42 -5.81 -13.00 6.53
N SER A 43 -7.01 -13.20 7.12
CA SER A 43 -7.35 -12.66 8.43
C SER A 43 -6.41 -13.15 9.54
N TYR A 44 -5.96 -14.42 9.47
CA TYR A 44 -4.96 -14.97 10.41
C TYR A 44 -3.61 -14.24 10.37
N ARG A 45 -3.35 -13.44 9.34
CA ARG A 45 -2.12 -12.67 9.12
C ARG A 45 -2.34 -11.16 9.26
N GLY A 46 -3.54 -10.73 9.66
CA GLY A 46 -3.88 -9.31 9.76
C GLY A 46 -4.03 -8.61 8.40
N ILE A 47 -4.24 -9.37 7.32
CA ILE A 47 -4.46 -8.83 5.98
C ILE A 47 -5.98 -8.86 5.69
N ARG A 48 -6.49 -7.79 5.11
CA ARG A 48 -7.89 -7.62 4.71
C ARG A 48 -8.00 -7.55 3.20
N VAL A 49 -9.02 -8.19 2.63
CA VAL A 49 -9.46 -7.88 1.26
C VAL A 49 -10.32 -6.64 1.32
N VAL A 50 -9.92 -5.58 0.62
CA VAL A 50 -10.59 -4.27 0.65
C VAL A 50 -11.28 -3.92 -0.66
N GLY A 51 -11.08 -4.72 -1.72
CA GLY A 51 -11.78 -4.55 -2.97
C GLY A 51 -11.31 -5.50 -4.07
N SER A 52 -11.93 -5.37 -5.24
CA SER A 52 -11.57 -6.15 -6.43
C SER A 52 -11.93 -5.40 -7.71
N ASP A 53 -11.15 -5.60 -8.76
CA ASP A 53 -11.51 -5.20 -10.13
C ASP A 53 -11.51 -6.46 -11.01
N LYS A 54 -12.71 -6.88 -11.41
CA LYS A 54 -12.89 -8.08 -12.24
C LYS A 54 -12.39 -7.86 -13.68
N ASN A 55 -12.53 -6.66 -14.22
CA ASN A 55 -12.14 -6.36 -15.60
C ASN A 55 -10.62 -6.40 -15.74
N ARG A 56 -9.91 -6.00 -14.69
CA ARG A 56 -8.44 -6.00 -14.64
C ARG A 56 -7.85 -7.25 -14.00
N ASN A 57 -8.69 -8.21 -13.57
CA ASN A 57 -8.28 -9.42 -12.84
C ASN A 57 -7.46 -9.11 -11.57
N GLN A 58 -7.93 -8.17 -10.74
CA GLN A 58 -7.24 -7.67 -9.55
C GLN A 58 -8.04 -7.88 -8.26
N LEU A 59 -7.32 -8.21 -7.18
CA LEU A 59 -7.79 -8.11 -5.79
C LEU A 59 -6.92 -7.10 -5.04
N TYR A 60 -7.55 -6.30 -4.20
CA TYR A 60 -6.91 -5.28 -3.39
C TYR A 60 -6.88 -5.74 -1.94
N TYR A 61 -5.68 -5.83 -1.39
CA TYR A 61 -5.42 -6.17 0.01
C TYR A 61 -4.90 -4.97 0.77
N SER A 62 -5.16 -4.98 2.06
CA SER A 62 -4.71 -3.95 3.00
C SER A 62 -4.27 -4.61 4.29
N MET A 63 -3.17 -4.14 4.87
CA MET A 63 -2.74 -4.55 6.21
C MET A 63 -2.30 -3.34 7.01
N ASP A 64 -2.65 -3.31 8.29
CA ASP A 64 -2.17 -2.26 9.17
C ASP A 64 -0.73 -2.56 9.59
N VAL A 65 0.09 -1.52 9.64
CA VAL A 65 1.41 -1.57 10.24
C VAL A 65 1.23 -1.48 11.76
N ARG A 66 1.84 -2.43 12.49
CA ARG A 66 1.72 -2.48 13.95
C ARG A 66 2.28 -1.22 14.59
N CYS A 67 1.63 -0.72 15.66
CA CYS A 67 2.11 0.43 16.43
C CYS A 67 3.55 0.27 16.96
N SER A 68 4.04 -0.96 17.12
CA SER A 68 5.44 -1.23 17.50
C SER A 68 6.47 -0.84 16.44
N GLU A 69 6.04 -0.60 15.19
CA GLU A 69 6.86 -0.12 14.09
C GLU A 69 6.71 1.41 13.90
N LEU A 70 6.01 2.07 14.82
CA LEU A 70 5.76 3.50 14.84
C LEU A 70 6.44 4.18 16.03
N THR A 71 6.91 5.40 15.84
CA THR A 71 7.33 6.32 16.90
C THR A 71 6.11 6.88 17.64
N THR A 72 6.32 7.55 18.77
CA THR A 72 5.24 8.19 19.55
C THR A 72 4.52 9.31 18.80
N ASP A 73 5.14 9.88 17.77
CA ASP A 73 4.55 10.85 16.84
C ASP A 73 4.00 10.20 15.55
N ASN A 74 3.74 8.88 15.57
CA ASN A 74 3.17 8.10 14.47
C ASN A 74 3.99 8.11 13.16
N LYS A 75 5.31 8.26 13.24
CA LYS A 75 6.24 8.09 12.11
C LYS A 75 6.78 6.67 12.08
N CYS A 76 7.20 6.19 10.91
CA CYS A 76 7.89 4.89 10.81
C CYS A 76 9.16 4.87 11.66
N LEU A 77 9.35 3.82 12.46
CA LEU A 77 10.67 3.51 13.04
C LEU A 77 11.68 3.04 12.00
N ALA A 78 11.21 2.40 10.92
CA ALA A 78 12.06 2.00 9.81
C ALA A 78 12.33 3.14 8.80
N HIS A 79 11.94 4.38 9.13
CA HIS A 79 12.18 5.53 8.25
C HIS A 79 13.68 5.75 8.07
N ASP A 80 14.14 5.82 6.81
CA ASP A 80 15.56 5.85 6.42
C ASP A 80 16.43 4.66 6.91
N SER A 81 15.80 3.54 7.23
CA SER A 81 16.49 2.30 7.59
C SER A 81 16.50 1.31 6.42
N PRO A 82 17.55 0.47 6.27
CA PRO A 82 17.51 -0.69 5.38
C PRO A 82 16.43 -1.71 5.75
N ARG A 83 15.78 -1.57 6.92
CA ARG A 83 14.60 -2.35 7.31
C ARG A 83 13.30 -1.89 6.65
N LYS A 84 13.28 -0.74 5.98
CA LYS A 84 12.09 -0.24 5.27
C LYS A 84 11.72 -1.21 4.14
N PRO A 85 10.51 -1.78 4.13
CA PRO A 85 10.10 -2.69 3.06
C PRO A 85 10.18 -2.00 1.71
N PHE A 86 10.70 -2.71 0.69
CA PHE A 86 10.85 -2.16 -0.65
C PHE A 86 9.55 -1.59 -1.24
N ILE A 87 8.40 -2.21 -0.92
CA ILE A 87 7.08 -1.72 -1.33
C ILE A 87 6.78 -0.31 -0.80
N CYS A 88 7.28 0.05 0.39
CA CYS A 88 7.15 1.39 0.94
C CYS A 88 8.05 2.44 0.28
N HIS A 89 9.04 2.04 -0.53
CA HIS A 89 9.81 2.98 -1.36
C HIS A 89 9.06 3.35 -2.64
N ARG A 90 8.07 2.53 -3.02
CA ARG A 90 7.22 2.74 -4.19
C ARG A 90 5.94 3.50 -3.85
N PHE A 91 5.71 3.80 -2.57
CA PHE A 91 4.52 4.52 -2.13
C PHE A 91 4.77 6.03 -2.12
N PRO A 92 3.81 6.81 -2.62
CA PRO A 92 2.67 6.41 -3.43
C PRO A 92 3.14 6.02 -4.82
N SER A 93 2.33 5.17 -5.42
CA SER A 93 2.54 4.69 -6.78
C SER A 93 1.73 5.47 -7.81
N SER A 94 0.73 6.25 -7.37
CA SER A 94 -0.18 7.00 -8.22
C SER A 94 -0.59 8.35 -7.60
N LYS A 95 -1.28 9.21 -8.36
CA LYS A 95 -1.79 10.51 -7.88
C LYS A 95 -2.94 10.31 -6.90
N GLU A 96 -3.78 9.34 -7.18
CA GLU A 96 -4.94 8.96 -6.38
C GLU A 96 -4.49 8.55 -4.98
N ASP A 97 -3.34 7.86 -4.88
CA ASP A 97 -2.72 7.54 -3.59
C ASP A 97 -2.33 8.79 -2.78
N ILE A 98 -2.11 9.98 -3.38
CA ILE A 98 -1.80 11.23 -2.64
C ILE A 98 -3.07 11.88 -2.08
N GLU A 99 -4.21 11.78 -2.76
CA GLU A 99 -5.41 12.54 -2.38
C GLU A 99 -5.88 12.21 -0.95
N ASP A 100 -5.53 11.00 -0.47
CA ASP A 100 -5.76 10.55 0.90
C ASP A 100 -4.58 10.82 1.88
N ILE A 101 -3.38 11.15 1.38
CA ILE A 101 -2.18 11.47 2.18
C ILE A 101 -2.13 12.98 2.50
N LEU A 102 -2.62 13.36 3.67
CA LEU A 102 -2.69 14.76 4.12
C LEU A 102 -1.32 15.45 4.31
N GLU A 103 -0.24 14.70 4.52
CA GLU A 103 1.12 15.24 4.71
C GLU A 103 2.14 14.42 3.94
N CYS A 104 2.56 14.89 2.77
CA CYS A 104 3.67 14.30 2.05
C CYS A 104 4.57 15.31 1.32
N GLY A 105 5.87 15.02 1.26
CA GLY A 105 6.92 15.89 0.73
C GLY A 105 7.15 15.84 -0.79
N TYR A 106 6.32 15.14 -1.57
CA TYR A 106 6.42 15.13 -3.04
C TYR A 106 5.03 15.36 -3.68
N ASN A 107 5.04 15.81 -4.94
CA ASN A 107 3.88 16.14 -5.75
C ASN A 107 3.96 15.47 -7.13
N PHE A 108 2.81 15.26 -7.80
CA PHE A 108 2.77 14.87 -9.22
C PHE A 108 2.52 16.08 -10.11
N HIS A 109 3.31 16.19 -11.17
CA HIS A 109 3.14 17.19 -12.23
C HIS A 109 2.90 16.50 -13.58
N ARG A 110 2.29 17.20 -14.55
CA ARG A 110 2.22 16.70 -15.92
C ARG A 110 3.62 16.71 -16.50
N SER A 111 4.06 15.58 -17.07
CA SER A 111 5.30 15.54 -17.83
C SER A 111 5.15 16.45 -19.05
N THR A 112 6.09 17.40 -19.21
CA THR A 112 6.21 18.23 -20.42
C THR A 112 6.71 17.44 -21.59
#